data_AF-A0A6G3X5E9-F1
#
_entry.id   AF-A0A6G3X5E9-F1
#
_cell.length_a   1.000
_cell.length_b   1.000
_cell.length_c   1.000
_cell.angle_alpha   90.00
_cell.angle_beta   90.00
_cell.angle_gamma   90.00
#
_symmetry.space_group_name_H-M   'P 1'
#
loop_
_entity.id
_entity.type
_entity.pdbx_description
1 polymer ?
#
loop_
_entity_poly.entity_id
_entity_poly.type
_entity_poly.pdbx_seq_one_letter_code
_entity_poly.pdbx_strand_id
1 'polypeptide(L)'
;MSRQVLTVGPADRFSTIGEALAAARTGALISVRPGTYAENLVIHTRVTLTAAEGRGTVEIRPRSGSVVALRADAVMFSELTLRGGDAEL
;
A
#
# COMPACT_ATOMS: atom_id res chain seq x y z
N MET A 1 7.75 21.55 -7.14
CA MET A 1 7.84 20.71 -5.93
C MET A 1 8.18 19.29 -6.36
N SER A 2 9.20 18.66 -5.78
CA SER A 2 9.53 17.27 -6.09
C SER A 2 8.53 16.34 -5.41
N ARG A 3 7.99 15.38 -6.16
CA ARG A 3 7.10 14.35 -5.63
C ARG A 3 7.90 13.44 -4.71
N GLN A 4 7.45 13.25 -3.47
CA GLN A 4 8.09 12.32 -2.53
C GLN A 4 7.90 10.88 -3.03
N VAL A 5 8.98 10.12 -3.09
CA VAL A 5 8.96 8.68 -3.41
C VAL A 5 9.39 7.89 -2.19
N LEU A 6 8.59 6.90 -1.81
CA LEU A 6 8.82 6.00 -0.69
C LEU A 6 8.87 4.57 -1.24
N THR A 7 9.89 3.81 -0.87
CA THR A 7 10.03 2.41 -1.30
C THR A 7 9.71 1.49 -0.14
N VAL A 8 8.81 0.54 -0.37
CA VAL A 8 8.40 -0.49 0.60
C VAL A 8 8.91 -1.84 0.14
N GLY A 9 9.53 -2.58 1.05
CA GLY A 9 10.02 -3.92 0.80
C GLY A 9 10.67 -4.50 2.04
N PRO A 10 10.78 -5.83 2.15
CA PRO A 10 11.34 -6.49 3.34
C PRO A 10 12.79 -6.10 3.64
N ALA A 11 13.53 -5.59 2.64
CA ALA A 11 14.90 -5.11 2.78
C ALA A 11 15.05 -3.59 2.57
N ASP A 12 13.94 -2.85 2.46
CA ASP A 12 13.94 -1.40 2.27
C ASP A 12 13.74 -0.64 3.58
N ARG A 13 13.84 0.69 3.51
CA ARG A 13 13.60 1.59 4.64
C ARG A 13 12.23 1.38 5.31
N PHE A 14 11.23 1.00 4.53
CA PHE A 14 9.90 0.68 5.03
C PHE A 14 9.63 -0.80 4.78
N SER A 15 9.55 -1.58 5.86
CA SER A 15 9.28 -3.01 5.77
C SER A 15 7.81 -3.30 5.50
N THR A 16 6.92 -2.36 5.86
CA THR A 16 5.47 -2.45 5.68
C THR A 16 4.90 -1.27 4.90
N ILE A 17 3.74 -1.48 4.27
CA ILE A 17 3.06 -0.42 3.52
C ILE A 17 2.49 0.64 4.49
N GLY A 18 1.99 0.21 5.65
CA GLY A 18 1.49 1.07 6.72
C GLY A 18 2.52 2.07 7.23
N GLU A 19 3.78 1.67 7.41
CA GLU A 19 4.84 2.60 7.82
C GLU A 19 5.13 3.65 6.75
N ALA A 20 5.16 3.25 5.48
CA ALA A 20 5.33 4.19 4.39
C ALA A 20 4.15 5.16 4.29
N LEU A 21 2.91 4.69 4.51
CA LEU A 21 1.71 5.53 4.56
C LEU A 21 1.79 6.55 5.71
N ALA A 22 2.25 6.15 6.89
CA ALA A 22 2.42 7.05 8.03
C ALA A 22 3.48 8.13 7.78
N ALA A 23 4.53 7.82 7.01
CA ALA A 23 5.59 8.75 6.64
C ALA A 23 5.29 9.56 5.36
N ALA A 24 4.20 9.27 4.67
CA ALA A 24 3.86 9.86 3.38
C ALA A 24 3.26 11.27 3.53
N ARG A 25 3.80 12.21 2.77
CA ARG A 25 3.17 13.52 2.57
C ARG A 25 2.13 13.46 1.46
N THR A 26 1.24 14.45 1.43
CA THR A 26 0.21 14.60 0.41
C THR A 26 0.84 14.59 -1.00
N GLY A 27 0.34 13.70 -1.86
CA GLY A 27 0.83 13.49 -3.22
C GLY A 27 2.01 12.53 -3.35
N ALA A 28 2.45 11.87 -2.27
CA ALA A 28 3.56 10.92 -2.34
C ALA A 28 3.27 9.72 -3.25
N LEU A 29 4.32 9.18 -3.85
CA LEU A 29 4.34 7.91 -4.55
C LEU A 29 4.96 6.85 -3.63
N ILE A 30 4.22 5.81 -3.33
CA ILE A 30 4.67 4.64 -2.59
C ILE A 30 4.88 3.52 -3.60
N SER A 31 6.13 3.15 -3.82
CA SER A 31 6.55 2.04 -4.69
C SER A 31 6.76 0.80 -3.83
N VAL A 32 5.98 -0.24 -4.07
CA VAL A 32 5.98 -1.46 -3.26
C VAL A 32 6.67 -2.57 -4.03
N ARG A 33 7.74 -3.13 -3.46
CA ARG A 33 8.45 -4.28 -4.03
C ARG A 33 7.61 -5.55 -3.96
N PRO A 34 7.87 -6.53 -4.86
CA PRO A 34 7.18 -7.81 -4.86
C PRO A 34 7.15 -8.45 -3.48
N GLY A 35 5.98 -8.95 -3.10
CA GLY A 35 5.78 -9.52 -1.78
C GLY A 35 4.31 -9.66 -1.39
N THR A 36 4.10 -10.42 -0.33
CA THR A 36 2.79 -10.58 0.31
C THR A 36 2.76 -9.80 1.61
N TYR A 37 1.88 -8.82 1.69
CA TYR A 37 1.75 -7.89 2.81
C TYR A 37 0.48 -8.24 3.58
N ALA A 38 0.66 -8.87 4.75
CA ALA A 38 -0.43 -9.35 5.59
C ALA A 38 -0.92 -8.27 6.58
N GLU A 39 -1.35 -7.13 6.03
CA GLU A 39 -1.68 -5.93 6.81
C GLU A 39 -2.98 -5.26 6.33
N ASN A 40 -3.63 -4.51 7.23
CA ASN A 40 -4.79 -3.69 6.93
C ASN A 40 -4.31 -2.24 6.68
N LEU A 41 -4.61 -1.71 5.51
CA LEU A 41 -4.12 -0.37 5.12
C LEU A 41 -5.11 0.70 5.54
N VAL A 42 -4.67 1.64 6.37
CA VAL A 42 -5.44 2.84 6.72
C VAL A 42 -4.80 4.06 6.09
N ILE A 43 -5.52 4.74 5.20
CA ILE A 43 -4.97 5.81 4.37
C ILE A 43 -5.56 7.14 4.81
N HIS A 44 -4.75 7.95 5.49
CA HIS A 44 -5.12 9.26 6.02
C HIS A 44 -4.79 10.43 5.09
N THR A 45 -3.86 10.22 4.15
CA THR A 45 -3.33 11.24 3.26
C THR A 45 -3.48 10.83 1.81
N ARG A 46 -3.65 11.79 0.90
CA ARG A 46 -3.72 11.49 -0.54
C ARG A 46 -2.39 10.98 -1.06
N VAL A 47 -2.37 9.75 -1.56
CA VAL A 47 -1.15 9.08 -2.03
C VAL A 47 -1.44 8.20 -3.25
N THR A 48 -0.39 7.86 -3.98
CA THR A 48 -0.41 6.81 -5.00
C THR A 48 0.40 5.63 -4.53
N LEU A 49 -0.18 4.44 -4.53
CA LEU A 49 0.52 3.19 -4.29
C LEU A 49 0.67 2.45 -5.61
N THR A 50 1.88 2.01 -5.93
CA THR A 50 2.18 1.25 -7.15
C THR A 50 3.05 0.04 -6.84
N ALA A 51 2.85 -1.06 -7.56
CA ALA A 51 3.83 -2.14 -7.57
C ALA A 51 5.08 -1.70 -8.32
N ALA A 52 6.26 -1.95 -7.75
CA ALA A 52 7.55 -1.57 -8.31
C ALA A 52 7.92 -2.40 -9.55
N GLU A 53 7.48 -3.67 -9.59
CA GLU A 53 7.84 -4.64 -10.64
C GLU A 53 6.62 -5.08 -11.47
N GLY A 54 5.49 -4.37 -11.35
CA GLY A 54 4.31 -4.57 -12.19
C GLY A 54 3.19 -5.43 -11.57
N ARG A 55 2.11 -5.61 -12.35
CA ARG A 55 0.86 -6.26 -11.93
C ARG A 55 1.08 -7.64 -11.34
N GLY A 56 0.43 -7.92 -10.21
CA GLY A 56 0.46 -9.26 -9.58
C GLY A 56 1.71 -9.59 -8.77
N THR A 57 2.72 -8.72 -8.77
CA THR A 57 3.94 -8.92 -7.96
C THR A 57 3.72 -8.59 -6.48
N VAL A 58 2.76 -7.70 -6.19
CA VAL A 58 2.41 -7.26 -4.84
C VAL A 58 1.00 -7.72 -4.51
N GLU A 59 0.88 -8.49 -3.43
CA GLU A 59 -0.38 -8.93 -2.89
C GLU A 59 -0.58 -8.39 -1.48
N ILE A 60 -1.69 -7.69 -1.25
CA ILE A 60 -2.07 -7.20 0.07
C ILE A 60 -3.22 -8.09 0.55
N ARG A 61 -2.96 -8.83 1.63
CA ARG A 61 -3.86 -9.86 2.17
C ARG A 61 -3.98 -9.73 3.69
N PRO A 62 -4.88 -8.88 4.22
CA PRO A 62 -5.13 -8.81 5.65
C PRO A 62 -5.54 -10.17 6.20
N ARG A 63 -5.22 -10.41 7.48
CA ARG A 63 -5.64 -11.65 8.18
C ARG A 63 -7.14 -11.68 8.45
N SER A 64 -7.78 -10.51 8.58
CA SER A 64 -9.21 -10.36 8.80
C SER A 64 -9.65 -8.92 8.50
N GLY A 65 -10.89 -8.74 8.09
CA GLY A 65 -11.50 -7.42 7.87
C GLY A 65 -11.10 -6.77 6.54
N SER A 66 -11.35 -5.46 6.42
CA SER A 66 -11.13 -4.72 5.18
C SER A 66 -9.66 -4.54 4.84
N VAL A 67 -9.29 -4.78 3.57
CA VAL A 67 -7.93 -4.58 3.04
C VAL A 67 -7.51 -3.11 3.13
N VAL A 68 -8.43 -2.21 2.78
CA VAL A 68 -8.18 -0.77 2.71
C VAL A 68 -9.31 -0.04 3.44
N ALA A 69 -8.94 0.83 4.36
CA ALA A 69 -9.80 1.82 4.98
C ALA A 69 -9.33 3.23 4.56
N LEU A 70 -10.14 3.90 3.74
CA LEU A 70 -9.85 5.26 3.29
C LEU A 70 -10.38 6.28 4.32
N ARG A 71 -9.48 7.16 4.77
CA ARG A 71 -9.75 8.33 5.62
C ARG A 71 -9.24 9.63 4.99
N ALA A 72 -8.62 9.54 3.82
CA ALA A 72 -8.20 10.64 2.96
C ALA A 72 -9.28 10.95 1.92
N ASP A 73 -9.18 12.10 1.25
CA ASP A 73 -10.12 12.40 0.16
C ASP A 73 -9.93 11.52 -1.09
N ALA A 74 -8.70 11.04 -1.33
CA ALA A 74 -8.37 10.28 -2.53
C ALA A 74 -7.17 9.37 -2.33
N VAL A 75 -7.19 8.21 -2.98
CA VAL A 75 -6.06 7.30 -3.12
C VAL A 75 -6.05 6.74 -4.53
N MET A 76 -4.86 6.56 -5.10
CA MET A 76 -4.69 5.85 -6.37
C MET A 76 -3.90 4.57 -6.13
N PHE A 77 -4.46 3.44 -6.54
CA PHE A 77 -3.76 2.15 -6.59
C PHE A 77 -3.41 1.82 -8.04
N SER A 78 -2.21 1.33 -8.29
CA SER A 78 -1.76 0.93 -9.62
C SER A 78 -0.98 -0.36 -9.54
N GLU A 79 -1.30 -1.32 -10.39
CA GLU A 79 -0.58 -2.60 -10.47
C GLU A 79 -0.60 -3.47 -9.19
N LEU A 80 -1.47 -3.17 -8.21
CA LEU A 80 -1.55 -3.87 -6.92
C LEU A 80 -2.68 -4.89 -6.89
N THR A 81 -2.45 -6.03 -6.25
CA THR A 81 -3.50 -7.03 -5.99
C THR A 81 -4.01 -6.87 -4.56
N LEU A 82 -5.27 -6.49 -4.40
CA LEU A 82 -5.95 -6.41 -3.10
C LEU A 82 -6.81 -7.67 -2.93
N ARG A 83 -6.48 -8.51 -1.94
CA ARG A 83 -7.29 -9.69 -1.61
C ARG A 83 -7.97 -9.50 -0.26
N GLY A 84 -9.29 -9.36 -0.30
CA GLY A 84 -10.11 -9.40 0.91
C GLY A 84 -9.92 -10.72 1.65
N GLY A 85 -9.71 -10.64 2.95
CA GLY A 85 -9.86 -11.78 3.85
C GLY A 85 -11.32 -11.92 4.22
N ASP A 86 -12.17 -12.25 3.25
CA ASP A 86 -13.53 -12.66 3.57
C ASP A 86 -13.47 -14.09 4.10
N ALA A 87 -13.91 -14.27 5.34
CA ALA A 87 -14.06 -15.59 5.96
C ALA A 87 -15.46 -16.18 5.72
N GLU A 88 -16.35 -15.47 5.03
CA GLU A 88 -17.69 -15.93 4.66
C GLU A 88 -17.76 -16.19 3.14
N LEU A 89 -17.36 -17.40 2.74
CA LEU A 89 -17.97 -18.13 1.62
C LEU A 89 -18.20 -19.58 2.04
#